data_AF-A0A2T4V2G9-F1
#
_entry.id   AF-A0A2T4V2G9-F1
#
_cell.length_a   1.000
_cell.length_b   1.000
_cell.length_c   1.000
_cell.angle_alpha   90.00
_cell.angle_beta   90.00
_cell.angle_gamma   90.00
#
_symmetry.space_group_name_H-M   'P 1'
#
loop_
_entity.id
_entity.type
_entity.pdbx_description
1 polymer ?
#
loop_
_entity_poly.entity_id
_entity_poly.type
_entity_poly.pdbx_seq_one_letter_code
_entity_poly.pdbx_strand_id
1 'polypeptide(L)'
;MTEKELYAQKLEGEKQALDARLAEMEAQKDVDAADEKLYDLRVAREKREAFAKKLEEFRAQGQEYWQGVKADVDAAVQDYARALEKERQRSAQRREVSSQKREAELRQFDAQVDQISSLLKRNSAEDLLLTGQEFELIRGSLNTVRQFLARLRHTEGSKNWDETKAQFEQVWRDFLERSRKITSASAEEQPPAHP
;
A
#
# COMPACT_ATOMS: atom_id res chain seq x y z
N MET A 1 -19.96 -33.38 34.00
CA MET A 1 -19.86 -32.53 32.79
C MET A 1 -20.67 -33.20 31.70
N THR A 2 -21.60 -32.48 31.10
CA THR A 2 -22.52 -33.02 30.10
C THR A 2 -22.00 -32.80 28.68
N GLU A 3 -22.52 -33.55 27.69
CA GLU A 3 -22.13 -33.39 26.28
C GLU A 3 -22.35 -31.95 25.80
N LYS A 4 -23.46 -31.33 26.20
CA LYS A 4 -23.77 -29.92 25.92
C LYS A 4 -22.73 -28.96 26.51
N GLU A 5 -22.26 -29.22 27.74
CA GLU A 5 -21.26 -28.38 28.40
C GLU A 5 -19.90 -28.47 27.71
N LEU A 6 -19.47 -29.68 27.34
CA LEU A 6 -18.25 -29.89 26.55
C LEU A 6 -18.35 -29.19 25.18
N TYR A 7 -19.53 -29.24 24.56
CA TYR A 7 -19.77 -28.57 23.29
C TYR A 7 -19.71 -27.04 23.42
N ALA A 8 -20.37 -26.48 24.44
CA ALA A 8 -20.34 -25.04 24.71
C ALA A 8 -18.92 -24.55 25.02
N GLN A 9 -18.11 -25.36 25.72
CA GLN A 9 -16.71 -25.05 26.00
C GLN A 9 -15.88 -25.02 24.71
N LYS A 10 -16.08 -25.99 23.81
CA LYS A 10 -15.44 -26.01 22.49
C LYS A 10 -15.77 -24.75 21.70
N LEU A 11 -17.05 -24.39 21.63
CA LEU A 11 -17.51 -23.20 20.90
C LEU A 11 -16.95 -21.89 21.47
N GLU A 12 -16.80 -21.78 22.79
CA GLU A 12 -16.15 -20.60 23.38
C GLU A 12 -14.67 -20.52 23.00
N GLY A 13 -13.97 -21.66 22.95
CA GLY A 13 -12.59 -21.71 22.45
C GLY A 13 -12.49 -21.28 20.98
N GLU A 14 -13.41 -21.75 20.13
CA GLU A 14 -13.49 -21.32 18.73
C GLU A 14 -13.79 -19.82 18.60
N LYS A 15 -14.71 -19.29 19.41
CA LYS A 15 -15.01 -17.86 19.48
C LYS A 15 -13.79 -17.04 19.87
N GLN A 16 -13.08 -17.42 20.93
CA GLN A 16 -11.88 -16.72 21.38
C GLN A 16 -10.80 -16.71 20.29
N ALA A 17 -10.61 -17.83 19.58
CA ALA A 17 -9.65 -17.91 18.49
C ALA A 17 -10.02 -17.01 17.30
N LEU A 18 -11.30 -16.94 16.93
CA LEU A 18 -11.76 -16.07 15.84
C LEU A 18 -11.75 -14.59 16.24
N ASP A 19 -12.12 -14.26 17.48
CA ASP A 19 -12.04 -12.91 18.03
C ASP A 19 -10.57 -12.41 18.06
N ALA A 20 -9.63 -13.27 18.45
CA ALA A 20 -8.21 -12.94 18.42
C ALA A 20 -7.71 -12.64 16.99
N ARG A 21 -8.17 -13.41 15.99
CA ARG A 21 -7.86 -13.14 14.58
C ARG A 21 -8.47 -11.84 14.09
N LEU A 22 -9.72 -11.54 14.48
CA LEU A 22 -10.33 -10.25 14.16
C LEU A 22 -9.51 -9.10 14.77
N ALA A 23 -9.10 -9.22 16.03
CA ALA A 23 -8.26 -8.22 16.70
C ALA A 23 -6.89 -8.06 16.04
N GLU A 24 -6.26 -9.14 15.59
CA GLU A 24 -5.02 -9.09 14.80
C GLU A 24 -5.23 -8.33 13.48
N MET A 25 -6.33 -8.60 12.77
CA MET A 25 -6.67 -7.88 11.54
C MET A 25 -6.98 -6.40 11.78
N GLU A 26 -7.61 -6.07 12.91
CA GLU A 26 -7.88 -4.69 13.33
C GLU A 26 -6.58 -3.95 13.69
N ALA A 27 -5.69 -4.57 14.46
CA ALA A 27 -4.38 -4.00 14.78
C ALA A 27 -3.53 -3.79 13.52
N GLN A 28 -3.57 -4.75 12.59
CA GLN A 28 -2.90 -4.61 11.31
C GLN A 28 -3.49 -3.47 10.47
N LYS A 29 -4.81 -3.26 10.53
CA LYS A 29 -5.46 -2.10 9.90
C LYS A 29 -4.96 -0.79 10.50
N ASP A 30 -4.74 -0.70 11.79
CA ASP A 30 -4.28 0.54 12.44
C ASP A 30 -2.82 0.87 12.06
N VAL A 31 -1.96 -0.16 11.96
CA VAL A 31 -0.59 -0.02 11.43
C VAL A 31 -0.63 0.38 9.96
N ASP A 32 -1.52 -0.25 9.19
CA ASP A 32 -1.71 0.01 7.77
C ASP A 32 -2.74 1.12 7.52
N ALA A 33 -3.15 1.93 8.51
CA ALA A 33 -4.14 3.00 8.32
C ALA A 33 -3.57 4.14 7.45
N ALA A 34 -2.26 4.12 7.26
CA ALA A 34 -1.55 4.79 6.18
C ALA A 34 -2.08 4.38 4.78
N ASP A 35 -2.53 3.13 4.61
CA ASP A 35 -3.11 2.49 3.42
C ASP A 35 -4.65 2.52 3.61
N GLU A 36 -5.24 3.70 3.35
CA GLU A 36 -6.65 4.09 3.56
C GLU A 36 -7.72 3.10 3.03
N LYS A 37 -7.30 2.06 2.29
CA LYS A 37 -8.15 1.11 1.58
C LYS A 37 -8.28 -0.26 2.25
N LEU A 38 -7.62 -0.53 3.37
CA LEU A 38 -7.25 -1.92 3.65
C LEU A 38 -8.26 -2.83 4.35
N TYR A 39 -9.32 -2.38 5.01
CA TYR A 39 -10.24 -3.33 5.69
C TYR A 39 -11.65 -2.80 5.92
N ASP A 40 -12.64 -3.42 5.27
CA ASP A 40 -14.04 -3.38 5.69
C ASP A 40 -14.35 -4.65 6.51
N LEU A 41 -14.09 -4.57 7.82
CA LEU A 41 -14.40 -5.64 8.76
C LEU A 41 -15.86 -5.64 9.21
N ARG A 42 -16.73 -4.79 8.64
CA ARG A 42 -18.13 -4.70 9.06
C ARG A 42 -18.83 -6.05 8.97
N VAL A 43 -18.67 -6.75 7.85
CA VAL A 43 -19.27 -8.08 7.65
C VAL A 43 -18.74 -9.09 8.67
N ALA A 44 -17.44 -9.07 8.97
CA ALA A 44 -16.86 -9.96 9.99
C ALA A 44 -17.38 -9.65 11.40
N ARG A 45 -17.57 -8.37 11.74
CA ARG A 45 -18.16 -7.93 13.02
C ARG A 45 -19.64 -8.32 13.14
N GLU A 46 -20.43 -8.13 12.08
CA GLU A 46 -21.83 -8.58 12.03
C GLU A 46 -21.93 -10.10 12.25
N LYS A 47 -21.04 -10.88 11.63
CA LYS A 47 -21.00 -12.34 11.81
C LYS A 47 -20.51 -12.77 13.20
N ARG A 48 -19.58 -12.03 13.79
CA ARG A 48 -19.16 -12.22 15.19
C ARG A 48 -20.33 -12.03 16.16
N GLU A 49 -21.10 -10.96 16.00
CA GLU A 49 -22.27 -10.68 16.83
C GLU A 49 -23.35 -11.76 16.65
N ALA A 50 -23.59 -12.20 15.42
CA ALA A 50 -24.52 -13.30 15.14
C ALA A 50 -24.08 -14.60 15.82
N PHE A 51 -22.79 -14.93 15.79
CA PHE A 51 -22.26 -16.09 16.50
C PHE A 51 -22.40 -15.95 18.03
N ALA A 52 -22.04 -14.80 18.60
CA ALA A 52 -22.19 -14.55 20.03
C ALA A 52 -23.63 -14.74 20.50
N LYS A 53 -24.60 -14.17 19.76
CA LYS A 53 -26.02 -14.34 20.05
C LYS A 53 -26.47 -15.80 19.98
N LYS A 54 -26.05 -16.53 18.93
CA LYS A 54 -26.37 -17.96 18.78
C LYS A 54 -25.76 -18.82 19.88
N LEU A 55 -24.55 -18.50 20.34
CA LEU A 55 -23.91 -19.19 21.46
C LEU A 55 -24.65 -18.94 22.78
N GLU A 56 -25.18 -17.74 23.00
CA GLU A 56 -26.03 -17.44 24.16
C GLU A 56 -27.38 -18.16 24.10
N GLU A 57 -28.05 -18.16 22.94
CA GLU A 57 -29.28 -18.93 22.70
C GLU A 57 -29.06 -20.42 23.00
N PHE A 58 -27.94 -20.98 22.54
CA PHE A 58 -27.54 -22.36 22.81
C PHE A 58 -27.33 -22.66 24.29
N ARG A 59 -26.74 -21.72 25.04
CA ARG A 59 -26.58 -21.87 26.49
C ARG A 59 -27.91 -21.87 27.22
N ALA A 60 -28.82 -20.98 26.86
CA ALA A 60 -30.13 -20.83 27.48
C ALA A 60 -31.07 -22.04 27.25
N GLN A 61 -30.86 -22.81 26.18
CA GLN A 61 -31.68 -23.99 25.85
C GLN A 61 -31.53 -25.14 26.86
N GLY A 62 -32.59 -25.92 27.10
CA GLY A 62 -32.52 -27.13 27.92
C GLY A 62 -31.71 -28.27 27.27
N GLN A 63 -31.37 -29.30 28.05
CA GLN A 63 -30.67 -30.49 27.53
C GLN A 63 -31.49 -31.32 26.52
N GLU A 64 -32.79 -31.11 26.43
CA GLU A 64 -33.65 -31.87 25.52
C GLU A 64 -33.73 -31.25 24.12
N TYR A 65 -33.32 -29.98 23.97
CA TYR A 65 -33.53 -29.18 22.76
C TYR A 65 -32.22 -28.68 22.11
N TRP A 66 -31.07 -28.90 22.74
CA TRP A 66 -29.79 -28.36 22.26
C TRP A 66 -29.36 -28.92 20.89
N GLN A 67 -29.76 -30.14 20.53
CA GLN A 67 -29.43 -30.71 19.21
C GLN A 67 -30.07 -29.93 18.06
N GLY A 68 -31.27 -29.38 18.27
CA GLY A 68 -31.97 -28.57 17.26
C GLY A 68 -31.29 -27.21 17.01
N VAL A 69 -30.63 -26.66 18.03
CA VAL A 69 -29.94 -25.35 17.95
C VAL A 69 -28.45 -25.50 17.60
N LYS A 70 -27.89 -26.71 17.73
CA LYS A 70 -26.49 -27.03 17.39
C LYS A 70 -26.14 -26.63 15.95
N ALA A 71 -26.99 -26.99 14.99
CA ALA A 71 -26.78 -26.68 13.58
C ALA A 71 -26.73 -25.17 13.29
N ASP A 72 -27.57 -24.39 13.98
CA ASP A 72 -27.59 -22.93 13.85
C ASP A 72 -26.29 -22.30 14.36
N VAL A 73 -25.78 -22.78 15.50
CA VAL A 73 -24.52 -22.28 16.06
C VAL A 73 -23.34 -22.65 15.17
N ASP A 74 -23.33 -23.88 14.65
CA ASP A 74 -22.29 -24.35 13.74
C ASP A 74 -22.25 -23.55 12.45
N ALA A 75 -23.44 -23.24 11.90
CA ALA A 75 -23.57 -22.34 10.76
C ALA A 75 -23.03 -20.96 11.08
N ALA A 76 -23.32 -20.40 12.26
CA ALA A 76 -22.83 -19.09 12.68
C ALA A 76 -21.30 -19.05 12.85
N VAL A 77 -20.70 -20.10 13.42
CA VAL A 77 -19.22 -20.26 13.50
C VAL A 77 -18.61 -20.28 12.10
N GLN A 78 -19.15 -21.12 11.22
CA GLN A 78 -18.63 -21.25 9.84
C GLN A 78 -18.76 -19.93 9.08
N ASP A 79 -19.88 -19.23 9.23
CA ASP A 79 -20.10 -17.93 8.61
C ASP A 79 -19.09 -16.88 9.09
N TYR A 80 -18.82 -16.84 10.41
CA TYR A 80 -17.82 -15.93 10.96
C TYR A 80 -16.41 -16.26 10.45
N ALA A 81 -16.01 -17.53 10.49
CA ALA A 81 -14.73 -17.99 9.98
C ALA A 81 -14.56 -17.68 8.48
N ARG A 82 -15.59 -17.92 7.66
CA ARG A 82 -15.57 -17.60 6.22
C ARG A 82 -15.49 -16.10 5.96
N ALA A 83 -16.17 -15.28 6.77
CA ALA A 83 -16.10 -13.83 6.64
C ALA A 83 -14.68 -13.31 6.90
N LEU A 84 -14.01 -13.82 7.95
CA LEU A 84 -12.61 -13.48 8.24
C LEU A 84 -11.66 -13.90 7.12
N GLU A 85 -11.80 -15.13 6.61
CA GLU A 85 -10.93 -15.62 5.54
C GLU A 85 -11.12 -14.82 4.23
N LYS A 86 -12.36 -14.48 3.87
CA LYS A 86 -12.63 -13.64 2.71
C LYS A 86 -12.00 -12.26 2.83
N GLU A 87 -12.09 -11.62 4.01
CA GLU A 87 -11.47 -10.32 4.22
C GLU A 87 -9.94 -10.40 4.22
N ARG A 88 -9.36 -11.47 4.76
CA ARG A 88 -7.92 -11.75 4.67
C ARG A 88 -7.47 -11.86 3.20
N GLN A 89 -8.17 -12.65 2.39
CA GLN A 89 -7.85 -12.82 0.96
C GLN A 89 -7.95 -11.52 0.18
N ARG A 90 -9.04 -10.76 0.40
CA ARG A 90 -9.23 -9.45 -0.23
C ARG A 90 -8.13 -8.47 0.15
N SER A 91 -7.73 -8.45 1.41
CA SER A 91 -6.63 -7.62 1.89
C SER A 91 -5.31 -7.98 1.21
N ALA A 92 -4.97 -9.28 1.15
CA ALA A 92 -3.77 -9.76 0.46
C ALA A 92 -3.76 -9.34 -1.02
N GLN A 93 -4.88 -9.51 -1.72
CA GLN A 93 -5.02 -9.10 -3.12
C GLN A 93 -4.86 -7.57 -3.29
N ARG A 94 -5.44 -6.76 -2.40
CA ARG A 94 -5.27 -5.30 -2.45
C ARG A 94 -3.82 -4.88 -2.26
N ARG A 95 -3.09 -5.52 -1.32
CA ARG A 95 -1.67 -5.25 -1.10
C ARG A 95 -0.83 -5.62 -2.31
N GLU A 96 -1.09 -6.77 -2.91
CA GLU A 96 -0.39 -7.22 -4.11
C GLU A 96 -0.57 -6.25 -5.28
N VAL A 97 -1.81 -5.87 -5.59
CA VAL A 97 -2.12 -4.91 -6.66
C VAL A 97 -1.46 -3.55 -6.39
N SER A 98 -1.49 -3.08 -5.13
CA SER A 98 -0.82 -1.84 -4.73
C SER A 98 0.69 -1.92 -4.95
N SER A 99 1.32 -3.02 -4.53
CA SER A 99 2.77 -3.26 -4.72
C SER A 99 3.15 -3.28 -6.19
N GLN A 100 2.39 -4.00 -7.02
CA GLN A 100 2.62 -4.06 -8.46
C GLN A 100 2.51 -2.68 -9.11
N LYS A 101 1.52 -1.87 -8.69
CA LYS A 101 1.38 -0.49 -9.17
C LYS A 101 2.57 0.37 -8.77
N ARG A 102 3.01 0.32 -7.51
CA ARG A 102 4.19 1.07 -7.04
C ARG A 102 5.45 0.69 -7.82
N GLU A 103 5.64 -0.60 -8.07
CA GLU A 103 6.77 -1.09 -8.85
C GLU A 103 6.72 -0.62 -10.31
N ALA A 104 5.54 -0.63 -10.94
CA ALA A 104 5.37 -0.10 -12.29
C ALA A 104 5.69 1.40 -12.37
N GLU A 105 5.24 2.19 -11.39
CA GLU A 105 5.55 3.62 -11.30
C GLU A 105 7.05 3.87 -11.12
N LEU A 106 7.73 3.11 -10.25
CA LEU A 106 9.19 3.19 -10.10
C LEU A 106 9.93 2.91 -11.40
N ARG A 107 9.55 1.84 -12.11
CA ARG A 107 10.17 1.48 -13.39
C ARG A 107 10.00 2.60 -14.43
N GLN A 108 8.85 3.27 -14.44
CA GLN A 108 8.62 4.41 -15.31
C GLN A 108 9.54 5.59 -14.96
N PHE A 109 9.69 5.92 -13.67
CA PHE A 109 10.59 6.99 -13.23
C PHE A 109 12.06 6.66 -13.51
N ASP A 110 12.49 5.43 -13.23
CA ASP A 110 13.84 4.95 -13.54
C ASP A 110 14.15 5.11 -15.04
N ALA A 111 13.23 4.67 -15.91
CA ALA A 111 13.41 4.80 -17.36
C ALA A 111 13.57 6.25 -17.82
N GLN A 112 12.78 7.18 -17.27
CA GLN A 112 12.88 8.61 -17.59
C GLN A 112 14.22 9.20 -17.12
N VAL A 113 14.62 8.90 -15.89
CA VAL A 113 15.89 9.38 -15.31
C VAL A 113 17.09 8.82 -16.07
N ASP A 114 17.06 7.54 -16.43
CA ASP A 114 18.14 6.88 -17.17
C ASP A 114 18.23 7.37 -18.63
N GLN A 115 17.11 7.70 -19.27
CA GLN A 115 17.11 8.33 -20.59
C GLN A 115 17.86 9.66 -20.57
N ILE A 116 17.53 10.55 -19.62
CA ILE A 116 18.22 11.86 -19.49
C ILE A 116 19.68 11.66 -19.09
N SER A 117 19.96 10.76 -18.15
CA SER A 117 21.34 10.45 -17.75
C SER A 117 22.19 9.97 -18.92
N SER A 118 21.61 9.15 -19.80
CA SER A 118 22.28 8.65 -21.00
C SER A 118 22.53 9.75 -22.02
N LEU A 119 21.58 10.68 -22.19
CA LEU A 119 21.78 11.86 -23.04
C LEU A 119 22.93 12.73 -22.53
N LEU A 120 22.98 13.01 -21.23
CA LEU A 120 24.06 13.82 -20.63
C LEU A 120 25.41 13.09 -20.64
N LYS A 121 25.45 11.76 -20.64
CA LYS A 121 26.72 11.01 -20.72
C LYS A 121 27.29 10.94 -22.13
N ARG A 122 26.43 10.94 -23.14
CA ARG A 122 26.81 10.76 -24.55
C ARG A 122 27.20 12.07 -25.23
N ASN A 123 26.70 13.20 -24.73
CA ASN A 123 26.91 14.51 -25.32
C ASN A 123 27.82 15.35 -24.42
N SER A 124 28.66 16.18 -25.02
CA SER A 124 29.39 17.24 -24.33
C SER A 124 28.48 18.44 -24.03
N ALA A 125 28.99 19.40 -23.27
CA ALA A 125 28.27 20.66 -23.03
C ALA A 125 28.00 21.40 -24.36
N GLU A 126 28.99 21.42 -25.26
CA GLU A 126 28.90 22.07 -26.57
C GLU A 126 27.86 21.41 -27.48
N ASP A 127 27.78 20.07 -27.49
CA ASP A 127 26.77 19.32 -28.26
C ASP A 127 25.33 19.64 -27.83
N LEU A 128 25.16 20.09 -26.58
CA LEU A 128 23.87 20.48 -26.01
C LEU A 128 23.65 22.00 -26.00
N LEU A 129 24.56 22.78 -26.60
CA LEU A 129 24.55 24.24 -26.59
C LEU A 129 24.53 24.83 -25.17
N LEU A 130 25.24 24.18 -24.25
CA LEU A 130 25.40 24.58 -22.86
C LEU A 130 26.84 25.00 -22.58
N THR A 131 27.01 25.92 -21.64
CA THR A 131 28.32 26.15 -21.04
C THR A 131 28.71 24.96 -20.14
N GLY A 132 30.01 24.80 -19.88
CA GLY A 132 30.49 23.77 -18.96
C GLY A 132 29.90 23.89 -17.54
N GLN A 133 29.64 25.10 -17.07
CA GLN A 133 29.03 25.34 -15.74
C GLN A 133 27.55 24.89 -15.71
N GLU A 134 26.79 25.23 -16.75
CA GLU A 134 25.39 24.83 -16.89
C GLU A 134 25.25 23.31 -17.01
N PHE A 135 26.14 22.68 -17.77
CA PHE A 135 26.17 21.23 -17.93
C PHE A 135 26.44 20.50 -16.61
N GLU A 136 27.42 20.96 -15.82
CA GLU A 136 27.68 20.39 -14.49
C GLU A 136 26.54 20.65 -13.50
N LEU A 137 25.86 21.80 -13.60
CA LEU A 137 24.68 22.09 -12.77
C LEU A 137 23.50 21.17 -13.09
N ILE A 138 23.27 20.87 -14.37
CA ILE A 138 22.25 19.89 -14.81
C ILE A 138 22.64 18.48 -14.33
N ARG A 139 23.91 18.08 -14.43
CA ARG A 139 24.37 16.78 -13.91
C ARG A 139 24.21 16.66 -12.40
N GLY A 140 24.56 17.71 -11.66
CA GLY A 140 24.41 17.76 -10.21
C GLY A 140 22.95 17.64 -9.77
N SER A 141 22.04 18.39 -10.42
CA SER A 141 20.60 18.32 -10.11
C SER A 141 19.98 16.97 -10.48
N LEU A 142 20.40 16.32 -11.58
CA LEU A 142 19.97 14.96 -11.90
C LEU A 142 20.43 13.93 -10.85
N ASN A 143 21.60 14.14 -10.23
CA ASN A 143 22.06 13.27 -9.14
C ASN A 143 21.15 13.40 -7.90
N THR A 144 20.68 14.61 -7.59
CA THR A 144 19.67 14.83 -6.53
C THR A 144 18.38 14.08 -6.84
N VAL A 145 17.86 14.15 -8.07
CA VAL A 145 16.68 13.38 -8.51
C VAL A 145 16.90 11.88 -8.27
N ARG A 146 18.07 11.33 -8.62
CA ARG A 146 18.40 9.91 -8.41
C ARG A 146 18.42 9.52 -6.93
N GLN A 147 18.90 10.38 -6.05
CA GLN A 147 18.87 10.14 -4.61
C GLN A 147 17.44 10.08 -4.08
N PHE A 148 16.56 10.99 -4.53
CA PHE A 148 15.15 10.97 -4.16
C PHE A 148 14.41 9.74 -4.72
N LEU A 149 14.73 9.32 -5.95
CA LEU A 149 14.18 8.09 -6.52
C LEU A 149 14.62 6.83 -5.76
N ALA A 150 15.90 6.77 -5.37
CA ALA A 150 16.41 5.71 -4.51
C ALA A 150 15.70 5.69 -3.15
N ARG A 151 15.49 6.87 -2.54
CA ARG A 151 14.72 6.99 -1.30
C ARG A 151 13.29 6.47 -1.48
N LEU A 152 12.62 6.88 -2.57
CA LEU A 152 11.27 6.41 -2.89
C LEU A 152 11.23 4.88 -2.97
N ARG A 153 12.18 4.24 -3.65
CA ARG A 153 12.27 2.77 -3.77
C ARG A 153 12.34 2.04 -2.42
N HIS A 154 12.96 2.64 -1.42
CA HIS A 154 13.12 2.06 -0.08
C HIS A 154 12.01 2.45 0.90
N THR A 155 11.01 3.22 0.45
CA THR A 155 9.91 3.65 1.31
C THR A 155 8.92 2.52 1.56
N GLU A 156 8.72 2.19 2.84
CA GLU A 156 7.72 1.25 3.30
C GLU A 156 6.44 1.95 3.78
N GLY A 157 5.29 1.30 3.56
CA GLY A 157 3.96 1.82 3.87
C GLY A 157 3.47 2.86 2.84
N SER A 158 2.18 2.85 2.52
CA SER A 158 1.57 3.77 1.54
C SER A 158 1.64 5.23 1.88
N LYS A 159 1.40 5.63 3.13
CA LYS A 159 1.36 7.05 3.48
C LYS A 159 2.74 7.67 3.26
N ASN A 160 3.76 7.01 3.79
CA ASN A 160 5.14 7.40 3.54
C ASN A 160 5.46 7.34 2.05
N TRP A 161 4.94 6.34 1.33
CA TRP A 161 5.10 6.20 -0.11
C TRP A 161 4.54 7.41 -0.87
N ASP A 162 3.29 7.80 -0.63
CA ASP A 162 2.63 8.91 -1.31
C ASP A 162 3.30 10.24 -0.99
N GLU A 163 3.69 10.46 0.28
CA GLU A 163 4.46 11.64 0.69
C GLU A 163 5.84 11.68 0.02
N THR A 164 6.57 10.56 0.01
CA THR A 164 7.90 10.47 -0.63
C THR A 164 7.79 10.60 -2.15
N LYS A 165 6.73 10.05 -2.74
CA LYS A 165 6.44 10.17 -4.17
C LYS A 165 6.16 11.62 -4.52
N ALA A 166 5.33 12.33 -3.76
CA ALA A 166 5.07 13.74 -3.97
C ALA A 166 6.35 14.59 -3.86
N GLN A 167 7.24 14.26 -2.91
CA GLN A 167 8.56 14.91 -2.80
C GLN A 167 9.43 14.62 -4.03
N PHE A 168 9.48 13.36 -4.48
CA PHE A 168 10.21 12.98 -5.68
C PHE A 168 9.66 13.71 -6.92
N GLU A 169 8.34 13.73 -7.12
CA GLU A 169 7.68 14.41 -8.24
C GLU A 169 7.95 15.91 -8.21
N GLN A 170 7.99 16.52 -7.02
CA GLN A 170 8.38 17.92 -6.89
C GLN A 170 9.83 18.15 -7.33
N VAL A 171 10.78 17.36 -6.82
CA VAL A 171 12.20 17.46 -7.19
C VAL A 171 12.40 17.19 -8.69
N TRP A 172 11.63 16.27 -9.27
CA TRP A 172 11.63 15.98 -10.69
C TRP A 172 11.11 17.15 -11.53
N ARG A 173 9.98 17.76 -11.14
CA ARG A 173 9.46 18.96 -11.81
C ARG A 173 10.43 20.13 -11.72
N ASP A 174 10.99 20.37 -10.55
CA ASP A 174 11.97 21.44 -10.33
C ASP A 174 13.22 21.23 -11.19
N PHE A 175 13.67 19.98 -11.33
CA PHE A 175 14.75 19.62 -12.24
C PHE A 175 14.41 19.97 -13.69
N LEU A 176 13.26 19.51 -14.20
CA LEU A 176 12.83 19.76 -15.58
C LEU A 176 12.64 21.26 -15.87
N GLU A 177 12.12 22.02 -14.91
CA GLU A 177 11.95 23.47 -15.05
C GLU A 177 13.31 24.18 -15.07
N ARG A 178 14.23 23.83 -14.17
CA ARG A 178 15.58 24.40 -14.14
C ARG A 178 16.37 24.05 -15.39
N SER A 179 16.32 22.78 -15.85
CA SER A 179 16.99 22.38 -17.07
C SER A 179 16.46 23.16 -18.27
N ARG A 180 15.13 23.36 -18.35
CA ARG A 180 14.51 24.17 -19.41
C ARG A 180 14.98 25.62 -19.36
N LYS A 181 14.98 26.25 -18.18
CA LYS A 181 15.40 27.65 -17.99
C LYS A 181 16.86 27.86 -18.41
N ILE A 182 17.73 26.93 -18.04
CA ILE A 182 19.14 26.94 -18.43
C ILE A 182 19.24 26.87 -19.95
N THR A 183 18.63 25.85 -20.58
CA THR A 183 18.69 25.70 -22.04
C THR A 183 18.08 26.89 -22.81
N SER A 184 17.06 27.56 -22.27
CA SER A 184 16.48 28.75 -22.90
C SER A 184 17.36 30.00 -22.73
N ALA A 185 18.01 30.16 -21.57
CA ALA A 185 18.92 31.27 -21.33
C ALA A 185 20.17 31.18 -22.22
N SER A 186 20.73 29.97 -22.37
CA SER A 186 21.88 29.75 -23.27
C SER A 186 21.54 30.00 -24.75
N ALA A 187 20.26 29.86 -25.14
CA ALA A 187 19.81 30.15 -26.51
C ALA A 187 19.65 31.66 -26.81
N GLU A 188 19.38 32.49 -25.80
CA GLU A 188 19.25 33.95 -25.97
C GLU A 188 20.61 34.68 -25.96
N GLU A 189 21.65 34.10 -25.35
CA GLU A 189 23.01 34.67 -25.32
C GLU A 189 23.85 34.36 -26.57
N GLN A 190 23.34 33.58 -27.54
CA GLN A 190 24.01 33.41 -28.83
C GLN A 190 23.80 34.66 -29.71
N PRO A 191 24.84 35.46 -30.02
CA PRO A 191 24.69 36.56 -30.97
C PRO A 191 24.36 36.00 -32.36
N PRO A 192 23.58 36.73 -33.20
CA PRO A 192 23.30 36.28 -34.55
C PRO A 192 24.62 36.07 -35.29
N ALA A 193 24.80 34.87 -35.85
CA ALA A 193 25.90 34.59 -36.75
C ALA A 193 25.85 35.62 -37.89
N HIS A 194 26.77 36.58 -37.85
CA HIS A 194 26.91 37.56 -38.92
C HIS A 194 27.39 36.82 -40.19
N PRO A 195 26.76 37.07 -41.37
CA PRO A 195 27.16 36.49 -42.64
C PRO A 195 28.52 37.00 -43.13
#